data_AF-A0A831Y9S9-F1
#
_entry.id   AF-A0A831Y9S9-F1
#
_cell.length_a   1.000
_cell.length_b   1.000
_cell.length_c   1.000
_cell.angle_alpha   90.00
_cell.angle_beta   90.00
_cell.angle_gamma   90.00
#
_symmetry.space_group_name_H-M   'P 1'
#
loop_
_entity.id
_entity.type
_entity.pdbx_description
1 polymer ?
#
loop_
_entity_poly.entity_id
_entity_poly.type
_entity_poly.pdbx_seq_one_letter_code
_entity_poly.pdbx_strand_id
1 'polypeptide(L)'
;MSNILDNLTKYLGSTKTLSSITKSSDLILAAFVLSIIMMLIFPVSPHVIDVLIAINLTASITILLVSLYIQKAVHLSIFPSLLLLTTLYRLGVNISSTRQILLHANAGEIIFAFGNFVVAGNYVVGGVIFLIITVVQFIVVVKGAERVSEVAARFTLDAMPGKQMSIDADLRSGIIDTNQARM
;
A
#
# COMPACT_ATOMS: atom_id res chain seq x y z
N MET A 1 31.34 35.47 17.54
CA MET A 1 30.34 35.18 16.49
C MET A 1 30.53 33.81 15.82
N SER A 2 31.65 33.09 16.02
CA SER A 2 31.93 31.78 15.39
C SER A 2 31.37 30.56 16.15
N ASN A 3 31.31 30.59 17.49
CA ASN A 3 30.86 29.44 18.30
C ASN A 3 29.38 29.02 18.11
N ILE A 4 28.53 29.89 17.56
CA ILE A 4 27.11 29.60 17.34
C ILE A 4 26.91 28.83 16.03
N LEU A 5 27.70 29.15 15.00
CA LEU A 5 27.70 28.45 13.72
C LEU A 5 28.30 27.05 13.85
N ASP A 6 29.31 26.86 14.72
CA ASP A 6 29.90 25.54 14.99
C ASP A 6 28.98 24.60 15.77
N ASN A 7 28.11 25.13 16.65
CA ASN A 7 27.08 24.32 17.32
C ASN A 7 25.91 23.98 16.39
N LEU A 8 25.59 24.84 15.42
CA LEU A 8 24.58 24.58 14.40
C LEU A 8 25.04 23.52 13.38
N THR A 9 26.29 23.57 12.95
CA THR A 9 26.86 22.53 12.06
C THR A 9 27.01 21.19 12.78
N LYS A 10 27.21 21.17 14.10
CA LYS A 10 27.22 19.94 14.91
C LYS A 10 25.83 19.30 15.08
N TYR A 11 24.76 20.10 15.04
CA TYR A 11 23.37 19.61 15.05
C TYR A 11 22.84 19.23 13.65
N LEU A 12 23.32 19.89 12.60
CA LEU A 12 22.90 19.66 11.20
C LEU A 12 23.76 18.61 10.48
N GLY A 13 24.98 18.34 10.96
CA GLY A 13 25.94 17.39 10.38
C GLY A 13 25.70 15.92 10.75
N SER A 14 24.45 15.51 10.91
CA SER A 14 24.10 14.12 11.23
C SER A 14 24.17 13.21 10.00
N THR A 15 25.38 13.02 9.46
CA THR A 15 25.66 11.99 8.45
C THR A 15 25.55 10.57 9.03
N LYS A 16 25.44 10.43 10.37
CA LYS A 16 25.12 9.17 11.06
C LYS A 16 23.62 8.82 11.04
N THR A 17 22.70 9.79 10.93
CA THR A 17 21.28 9.47 10.80
C THR A 17 20.96 8.89 9.43
N LEU A 18 21.69 9.24 8.37
CA LEU A 18 21.40 8.77 7.01
C LEU A 18 21.78 7.29 6.78
N SER A 19 22.83 6.78 7.43
CA SER A 19 23.19 5.34 7.36
C SER A 19 22.42 4.47 8.36
N SER A 20 21.95 5.05 9.47
CA SER A 20 20.95 4.39 10.32
C SER A 20 19.62 4.30 9.60
N ILE A 21 19.18 5.33 8.85
CA ILE A 21 17.90 5.33 8.13
C ILE A 21 17.71 4.12 7.21
N THR A 22 18.74 3.60 6.53
CA THR A 22 18.59 2.39 5.69
C THR A 22 18.46 1.09 6.48
N LYS A 23 19.11 0.95 7.65
CA LYS A 23 18.92 -0.22 8.55
C LYS A 23 17.70 -0.05 9.47
N SER A 24 17.30 1.19 9.71
CA SER A 24 16.11 1.60 10.46
C SER A 24 14.85 1.54 9.60
N SER A 25 14.93 1.65 8.28
CA SER A 25 13.74 1.64 7.41
C SER A 25 12.99 0.31 7.52
N ASP A 26 13.72 -0.81 7.54
CA ASP A 26 13.14 -2.14 7.79
C ASP A 26 12.57 -2.26 9.20
N LEU A 27 13.22 -1.62 10.18
CA LEU A 27 12.81 -1.62 11.59
C LEU A 27 11.55 -0.77 11.81
N ILE A 28 11.42 0.35 11.10
CA ILE A 28 10.24 1.23 11.07
C ILE A 28 9.08 0.52 10.39
N LEU A 29 9.33 -0.14 9.25
CA LEU A 29 8.33 -0.96 8.56
C LEU A 29 7.83 -2.10 9.45
N ALA A 30 8.75 -2.83 10.09
CA ALA A 30 8.41 -3.91 11.01
C ALA A 30 7.64 -3.40 12.24
N ALA A 31 8.06 -2.28 12.83
CA ALA A 31 7.35 -1.65 13.95
C ALA A 31 5.96 -1.16 13.55
N PHE A 32 5.79 -0.65 12.33
CA PHE A 32 4.49 -0.23 11.80
C PHE A 32 3.54 -1.42 11.62
N VAL A 33 4.03 -2.50 11.00
CA VAL A 33 3.28 -3.76 10.86
C VAL A 33 2.90 -4.31 12.24
N LEU A 34 3.84 -4.32 13.19
CA LEU A 34 3.60 -4.75 14.56
C LEU A 34 2.56 -3.88 15.27
N SER A 35 2.60 -2.56 15.05
CA SER A 35 1.60 -1.62 15.56
C SER A 35 0.20 -1.95 15.04
N ILE A 36 0.06 -2.32 13.77
CA ILE A 36 -1.23 -2.73 13.19
C ILE A 36 -1.74 -4.02 13.84
N ILE A 37 -0.87 -5.01 14.03
CA ILE A 37 -1.22 -6.27 14.71
C ILE A 37 -1.64 -5.99 16.17
N MET A 38 -0.89 -5.14 16.87
CA MET A 38 -1.21 -4.74 18.24
C MET A 38 -2.58 -4.04 18.33
N MET A 39 -2.90 -3.22 17.33
CA MET A 39 -4.19 -2.53 17.21
C MET A 39 -5.37 -3.49 17.04
N LEU A 40 -5.13 -4.65 16.43
CA LEU A 40 -6.13 -5.71 16.26
C LEU A 40 -6.42 -6.39 17.60
N ILE A 41 -5.40 -6.61 18.43
CA ILE A 41 -5.53 -7.29 19.72
C ILE A 41 -6.07 -6.33 20.80
N PHE A 42 -5.50 -5.14 20.93
CA PHE A 42 -5.85 -4.19 21.99
C PHE A 42 -6.97 -3.24 21.58
N PRO A 43 -7.94 -2.94 22.47
CA PRO A 43 -8.97 -1.94 22.21
C PRO A 43 -8.34 -0.55 22.09
N VAL A 44 -8.68 0.16 21.02
CA VAL A 44 -8.18 1.50 20.73
C VAL A 44 -9.26 2.52 21.10
N SER A 45 -8.87 3.67 21.64
CA SER A 45 -9.79 4.75 21.97
C SER A 45 -10.45 5.36 20.71
N PRO A 46 -11.73 5.80 20.77
CA PRO A 46 -12.44 6.31 19.59
C PRO A 46 -11.71 7.49 18.93
N HIS A 47 -11.11 8.38 19.73
CA HIS A 47 -10.35 9.53 19.23
C HIS A 47 -9.13 9.12 18.41
N VAL A 48 -8.46 8.02 18.79
CA VAL A 48 -7.31 7.51 18.04
C VAL A 48 -7.79 6.91 16.71
N ILE A 49 -8.93 6.20 16.71
CA ILE A 49 -9.52 5.66 15.48
C ILE A 49 -9.86 6.79 14.49
N ASP A 50 -10.46 7.90 14.95
CA ASP A 50 -10.74 9.05 14.08
C ASP A 50 -9.48 9.61 13.43
N VAL A 51 -8.41 9.82 14.19
CA VAL A 51 -7.13 10.29 13.64
C VAL A 51 -6.58 9.30 12.60
N LEU A 52 -6.65 8.00 12.89
CA LEU A 52 -6.19 6.96 11.97
C LEU A 52 -7.02 6.92 10.68
N ILE A 53 -8.34 7.09 10.77
CA ILE A 53 -9.22 7.20 9.60
C ILE A 53 -8.89 8.45 8.79
N ALA A 54 -8.68 9.60 9.43
CA ALA A 54 -8.30 10.84 8.74
C ALA A 54 -6.96 10.69 7.99
N ILE A 55 -5.97 10.07 8.62
CA ILE A 55 -4.68 9.74 7.98
C ILE A 55 -4.91 8.77 6.81
N ASN A 56 -5.78 7.76 6.97
CA ASN A 56 -6.11 6.82 5.91
C ASN A 56 -6.70 7.51 4.67
N LEU A 57 -7.67 8.40 4.89
CA LEU A 57 -8.32 9.17 3.84
C LEU A 57 -7.31 10.06 3.12
N THR A 58 -6.50 10.79 3.88
CA THR A 58 -5.46 11.69 3.35
C THR A 58 -4.43 10.93 2.54
N ALA A 59 -3.93 9.81 3.05
CA ALA A 59 -2.99 8.94 2.34
C ALA A 59 -3.60 8.37 1.06
N SER A 60 -4.88 7.94 1.11
CA SER A 60 -5.58 7.41 -0.06
C SER A 60 -5.74 8.43 -1.17
N ILE A 61 -6.12 9.66 -0.84
CA ILE A 61 -6.22 10.77 -1.80
C ILE A 61 -4.82 11.15 -2.33
N THR A 62 -3.81 11.16 -1.47
CA THR A 62 -2.43 11.42 -1.87
C THR A 62 -1.94 10.39 -2.88
N ILE A 63 -2.18 9.10 -2.62
CA ILE A 63 -1.80 8.01 -3.53
C ILE A 63 -2.58 8.13 -4.85
N LEU A 64 -3.87 8.47 -4.81
CA LEU A 64 -4.67 8.71 -6.01
C LEU A 64 -4.06 9.84 -6.87
N LEU A 65 -3.74 10.98 -6.25
CA LEU A 65 -3.14 12.12 -6.95
C LEU A 65 -1.77 11.73 -7.51
N VAL A 66 -0.89 11.13 -6.70
CA VAL A 66 0.43 10.67 -7.16
C VAL A 66 0.28 9.71 -8.34
N SER A 67 -0.68 8.78 -8.29
CA SER A 67 -0.97 7.83 -9.37
C SER A 67 -1.40 8.54 -10.66
N LEU A 68 -2.27 9.55 -10.59
CA LEU A 68 -2.72 10.32 -11.75
C LEU A 68 -1.62 11.15 -12.42
N TYR A 69 -0.62 11.59 -11.66
CA TYR A 69 0.47 12.45 -12.14
C TYR A 69 1.78 11.70 -12.46
N ILE A 70 1.84 10.37 -12.30
CA ILE A 70 3.03 9.58 -12.63
C ILE A 70 3.25 9.57 -14.15
N GLN A 71 4.38 10.13 -14.59
CA GLN A 71 4.77 10.18 -16.02
C GLN A 71 5.80 9.10 -16.40
N LYS A 72 6.45 8.43 -15.42
CA LYS A 72 7.55 7.47 -15.67
C LYS A 72 7.34 6.14 -14.96
N ALA A 73 7.52 5.03 -15.69
CA ALA A 73 7.33 3.66 -15.22
C ALA A 73 8.26 3.22 -14.06
N VAL A 74 9.38 3.93 -13.81
CA VAL A 74 10.30 3.61 -12.71
C VAL A 74 9.64 3.75 -11.33
N HIS A 75 8.67 4.64 -11.16
CA HIS A 75 7.92 4.78 -9.91
C HIS A 75 6.93 3.63 -9.65
N LEU A 76 6.65 2.81 -10.65
CA LEU A 76 5.70 1.70 -10.57
C LEU A 76 6.25 0.54 -9.74
N SER A 77 7.57 0.41 -9.59
CA SER A 77 8.18 -0.67 -8.78
C SER A 77 7.97 -0.51 -7.28
N ILE A 78 7.72 0.71 -6.78
CA ILE A 78 7.42 0.98 -5.36
C ILE A 78 5.93 0.76 -5.06
N PHE A 79 5.10 0.83 -6.11
CA PHE A 79 3.64 0.79 -6.00
C PHE A 79 3.10 -0.49 -5.32
N PRO A 80 3.55 -1.71 -5.66
CA PRO A 80 3.08 -2.94 -5.00
C PRO A 80 3.35 -2.94 -3.49
N SER A 81 4.54 -2.55 -3.05
CA SER A 81 4.89 -2.49 -1.63
C SER A 81 4.09 -1.44 -0.87
N LEU A 82 3.86 -0.28 -1.49
CA LEU A 82 3.04 0.81 -0.93
C LEU A 82 1.56 0.37 -0.80
N LEU A 83 1.02 -0.31 -1.81
CA LEU A 83 -0.32 -0.90 -1.78
C LEU A 83 -0.44 -1.97 -0.70
N LEU A 84 0.55 -2.85 -0.54
CA LEU A 84 0.55 -3.87 0.52
C LEU A 84 0.47 -3.22 1.91
N LEU A 85 1.33 -2.23 2.17
CA LEU A 85 1.39 -1.54 3.46
C LEU A 85 0.09 -0.78 3.77
N THR A 86 -0.43 -0.04 2.79
CA THR A 86 -1.67 0.73 2.94
C THR A 86 -2.90 -0.17 3.08
N THR A 87 -2.92 -1.32 2.41
CA THR A 87 -3.97 -2.33 2.58
C THR A 87 -3.93 -2.94 3.97
N LEU A 88 -2.75 -3.26 4.50
CA LEU A 88 -2.60 -3.79 5.86
C LEU A 88 -3.06 -2.76 6.91
N TYR A 89 -2.67 -1.50 6.73
CA TYR A 89 -3.14 -0.39 7.57
C TYR A 89 -4.67 -0.24 7.52
N ARG A 90 -5.27 -0.26 6.31
CA ARG A 90 -6.73 -0.24 6.12
C ARG A 90 -7.41 -1.39 6.85
N LEU A 91 -6.86 -2.61 6.75
CA LEU A 91 -7.41 -3.78 7.42
C LEU A 91 -7.44 -3.59 8.94
N GLY A 92 -6.33 -3.13 9.53
CA GLY A 92 -6.26 -2.86 10.96
C GLY A 92 -7.31 -1.84 11.41
N VAL A 93 -7.39 -0.70 10.72
CA VAL A 93 -8.31 0.40 11.08
C VAL A 93 -9.76 -0.08 11.00
N ASN A 94 -10.13 -0.79 9.94
CA ASN A 94 -11.48 -1.31 9.75
C ASN A 94 -11.87 -2.37 10.80
N ILE A 95 -10.97 -3.28 11.16
CA ILE A 95 -11.25 -4.28 12.20
C ILE A 95 -11.41 -3.60 13.57
N SER A 96 -10.50 -2.66 13.89
CA SER A 96 -10.54 -1.97 15.18
C SER A 96 -11.79 -1.10 15.32
N SER A 97 -12.16 -0.35 14.26
CA SER A 97 -13.37 0.47 14.25
C SER A 97 -14.65 -0.38 14.33
N THR A 98 -14.72 -1.48 13.56
CA THR A 98 -15.87 -2.41 13.60
C THR A 98 -16.03 -3.01 14.99
N ARG A 99 -14.94 -3.46 15.62
CA ARG A 99 -14.98 -3.96 17.00
C ARG A 99 -15.49 -2.89 17.96
N GLN A 100 -15.08 -1.64 17.79
CA GLN A 100 -15.51 -0.55 18.67
C GLN A 100 -17.00 -0.22 18.50
N ILE A 101 -17.49 -0.22 17.25
CA ILE A 101 -18.90 -0.10 16.91
C ILE A 101 -19.71 -1.20 17.60
N LEU A 102 -19.25 -2.46 17.52
CA LEU A 102 -19.99 -3.60 18.06
C LEU A 102 -19.95 -3.70 19.59
N LEU A 103 -18.84 -3.32 20.23
CA LEU A 103 -18.68 -3.46 21.69
C LEU A 103 -19.16 -2.25 22.48
N HIS A 104 -19.00 -1.03 21.95
CA HIS A 104 -19.22 0.21 22.70
C HIS A 104 -20.24 1.14 22.03
N ALA A 105 -20.78 0.78 20.86
CA ALA A 105 -21.65 1.64 20.04
C ALA A 105 -21.05 3.04 19.75
N ASN A 106 -19.72 3.17 19.86
CA ASN A 106 -18.99 4.41 19.66
C ASN A 106 -17.90 4.18 18.63
N ALA A 107 -18.12 4.73 17.43
CA ALA A 107 -17.28 4.48 16.27
C ALA A 107 -16.20 5.55 16.04
N GLY A 108 -16.22 6.63 16.81
CA GLY A 108 -15.57 7.89 16.45
C GLY A 108 -16.52 8.85 15.70
N GLU A 109 -16.15 10.12 15.71
CA GLU A 109 -16.91 11.24 15.16
C GLU A 109 -16.94 11.19 13.63
N ILE A 110 -15.85 10.76 12.97
CA ILE A 110 -15.80 10.69 11.50
C ILE A 110 -16.77 9.63 10.99
N ILE A 111 -16.79 8.44 11.61
CA ILE A 111 -17.72 7.37 11.21
C ILE A 111 -19.17 7.78 11.49
N PHE A 112 -19.44 8.42 12.62
CA PHE A 112 -20.78 8.90 12.94
C PHE A 112 -21.27 9.96 11.96
N ALA A 113 -20.42 10.93 11.60
CA ALA A 113 -20.74 11.95 10.60
C ALA A 113 -20.98 11.34 9.22
N PHE A 114 -20.12 10.41 8.78
CA PHE A 114 -20.31 9.69 7.51
C PHE A 114 -21.59 8.84 7.49
N GLY A 115 -21.89 8.15 8.60
CA GLY A 115 -23.11 7.35 8.73
C GLY A 115 -24.36 8.20 8.57
N ASN A 116 -24.42 9.34 9.27
CA ASN A 116 -25.55 10.27 9.15
C ASN A 116 -25.65 10.89 7.75
N PHE A 117 -24.51 11.20 7.12
CA PHE A 117 -24.47 11.71 5.76
C PHE A 117 -25.01 10.71 4.73
N VAL A 118 -24.64 9.43 4.83
CA VAL A 118 -25.06 8.38 3.89
C VAL A 118 -26.52 7.98 4.11
N VAL A 119 -26.94 7.87 5.37
CA VAL A 119 -28.29 7.40 5.72
C VAL A 119 -29.32 8.52 5.56
N ALA A 120 -28.94 9.79 5.71
CA ALA A 120 -29.80 10.97 5.56
C ALA A 120 -31.17 10.85 6.28
N GLY A 121 -31.20 10.17 7.44
CA GLY A 121 -32.41 9.92 8.22
C GLY A 121 -33.25 8.70 7.80
N ASN A 122 -32.87 7.96 6.74
CA ASN A 122 -33.54 6.74 6.30
C ASN A 122 -32.60 5.54 6.22
N TYR A 123 -32.68 4.64 7.22
CA TYR A 123 -31.86 3.42 7.29
C TYR A 123 -32.02 2.50 6.07
N VAL A 124 -33.17 2.50 5.39
CA VAL A 124 -33.38 1.72 4.16
C VAL A 124 -32.50 2.26 3.03
N VAL A 125 -32.44 3.59 2.87
CA VAL A 125 -31.55 4.24 1.88
C VAL A 125 -30.10 3.90 2.18
N GLY A 126 -29.69 3.97 3.45
CA GLY A 126 -28.36 3.56 3.90
C GLY A 126 -28.03 2.10 3.54
N GLY A 127 -28.96 1.18 3.77
CA GLY A 127 -28.79 -0.23 3.42
C GLY A 127 -28.64 -0.47 1.92
N VAL A 128 -29.42 0.24 1.09
CA VAL A 128 -29.30 0.17 -0.38
C VAL A 128 -27.94 0.68 -0.84
N ILE A 129 -27.49 1.83 -0.33
CA ILE A 129 -26.17 2.40 -0.67
C ILE A 129 -25.04 1.45 -0.25
N PHE A 130 -25.12 0.89 0.96
CA PHE A 130 -24.15 -0.09 1.44
C PHE A 130 -24.03 -1.31 0.52
N LEU A 131 -25.17 -1.83 0.04
CA LEU A 131 -25.21 -2.96 -0.88
C LEU A 131 -24.58 -2.61 -2.23
N ILE A 132 -24.92 -1.44 -2.80
CA ILE A 132 -24.32 -0.97 -4.06
C ILE A 132 -22.80 -0.86 -3.93
N ILE A 133 -22.30 -0.19 -2.89
CA ILE A 133 -20.86 -0.01 -2.66
C ILE A 133 -20.17 -1.36 -2.47
N THR A 134 -20.76 -2.28 -1.72
CA THR A 134 -20.19 -3.62 -1.49
C THR A 134 -20.07 -4.42 -2.79
N VAL A 135 -21.12 -4.42 -3.61
CA VAL A 135 -21.13 -5.11 -4.91
C VAL A 135 -20.11 -4.50 -5.86
N VAL A 136 -20.09 -3.16 -5.98
CA VAL A 136 -19.13 -2.46 -6.85
C VAL A 136 -17.68 -2.72 -6.41
N GLN A 137 -17.38 -2.64 -5.11
CA GLN A 137 -16.05 -2.94 -4.60
C GLN A 137 -15.61 -4.36 -4.97
N PHE A 138 -16.48 -5.35 -4.81
CA PHE A 138 -16.16 -6.73 -5.16
C PHE A 138 -15.94 -6.90 -6.67
N ILE A 139 -16.87 -6.43 -7.51
CA ILE A 139 -16.79 -6.58 -8.97
C ILE A 139 -15.54 -5.89 -9.54
N VAL A 140 -15.26 -4.65 -9.12
CA VAL A 140 -14.13 -3.88 -9.63
C VAL A 140 -12.79 -4.53 -9.27
N VAL A 141 -12.65 -5.06 -8.05
CA VAL A 141 -11.40 -5.74 -7.63
C VAL A 141 -11.19 -7.02 -8.45
N VAL A 142 -12.22 -7.84 -8.60
CA VAL A 142 -12.13 -9.09 -9.38
C VAL A 142 -11.80 -8.78 -10.84
N LYS A 143 -12.53 -7.86 -11.47
CA LYS A 143 -12.33 -7.51 -12.88
C LYS A 143 -11.01 -6.79 -13.14
N GLY A 144 -10.55 -5.95 -12.21
CA GLY A 144 -9.23 -5.33 -12.27
C GLY A 144 -8.11 -6.36 -12.22
N ALA A 145 -8.20 -7.31 -11.28
CA ALA A 145 -7.21 -8.39 -11.13
C ALA A 145 -7.16 -9.33 -12.35
N GLU A 146 -8.31 -9.64 -12.95
CA GLU A 146 -8.42 -10.45 -14.18
C GLU A 146 -7.61 -9.84 -15.33
N ARG A 147 -7.82 -8.54 -15.60
CA ARG A 147 -7.10 -7.82 -16.67
C ARG A 147 -5.60 -7.72 -16.45
N VAL A 148 -5.16 -7.48 -15.22
CA VAL A 148 -3.72 -7.43 -14.90
C VAL A 148 -3.08 -8.80 -15.05
N SER A 149 -3.78 -9.87 -14.67
CA SER A 149 -3.28 -11.25 -14.78
C SER A 149 -3.16 -11.72 -16.23
N GLU A 150 -4.12 -11.35 -17.09
CA GLU A 150 -4.09 -11.59 -18.54
C GLU A 150 -2.82 -10.98 -19.18
N VAL A 151 -2.54 -9.73 -18.83
CA VAL A 151 -1.38 -8.99 -19.35
C VAL A 151 -0.06 -9.53 -18.80
N ALA A 152 0.00 -9.89 -17.52
CA ALA A 152 1.19 -10.49 -16.92
C ALA A 152 1.53 -11.85 -17.53
N ALA A 153 0.51 -12.69 -17.80
CA ALA A 153 0.69 -13.97 -18.46
C ALA A 153 1.21 -13.79 -19.89
N ARG A 154 0.65 -12.82 -20.62
CA ARG A 154 1.10 -12.51 -21.97
C ARG A 154 2.52 -11.96 -21.99
N PHE A 155 2.91 -11.07 -21.06
CA PHE A 155 4.30 -10.61 -20.94
C PHE A 155 5.27 -11.73 -20.56
N THR A 156 4.83 -12.70 -19.76
CA THR A 156 5.65 -13.87 -19.43
C THR A 156 5.85 -14.78 -20.65
N LEU A 157 4.81 -14.98 -21.47
CA LEU A 157 4.89 -15.72 -22.72
C LEU A 157 5.71 -14.99 -23.79
N ASP A 158 5.51 -13.68 -23.94
CA ASP A 158 6.25 -12.83 -24.88
C ASP A 158 7.74 -12.66 -24.48
N ALA A 159 8.10 -12.96 -23.23
CA ALA A 159 9.50 -13.00 -22.77
C ALA A 159 10.23 -14.32 -23.09
N MET A 160 9.53 -15.41 -23.42
CA MET A 160 10.15 -16.71 -23.74
C MET A 160 11.02 -16.71 -25.01
N PRO A 161 10.66 -16.02 -26.12
CA PRO A 161 11.52 -15.90 -27.30
C PRO A 161 12.84 -15.18 -27.02
N GLY A 162 12.87 -14.22 -26.09
CA GLY A 162 14.09 -13.49 -25.73
C GLY A 162 15.17 -14.39 -25.12
N LYS A 163 14.77 -15.37 -24.30
CA LYS A 163 15.66 -16.42 -23.79
C LYS A 163 16.14 -17.37 -24.89
N GLN A 164 15.28 -17.68 -25.86
CA GLN A 164 15.67 -18.53 -26.99
C GLN A 164 16.63 -17.78 -27.94
N MET A 165 16.42 -16.48 -28.16
CA MET A 165 17.29 -15.63 -28.98
C MET A 165 18.67 -15.41 -28.34
N SER A 166 18.78 -15.32 -27.01
CA SER A 166 20.09 -15.28 -26.32
C SER A 166 20.81 -16.63 -26.39
N ILE A 167 20.11 -17.76 -26.27
CA ILE A 167 20.70 -19.10 -26.42
C ILE A 167 21.20 -19.31 -27.85
N ASP A 168 20.44 -18.90 -28.87
CA ASP A 168 20.83 -18.98 -30.27
C ASP A 168 22.04 -18.08 -30.59
N ALA A 169 22.12 -16.90 -29.96
CA ALA A 169 23.27 -15.99 -30.09
C ALA A 169 24.53 -16.57 -29.43
N ASP A 170 24.40 -17.17 -28.25
CA ASP A 170 25.50 -17.84 -27.55
C ASP A 170 25.98 -19.09 -28.34
N LEU A 171 25.06 -19.86 -28.94
CA LEU A 171 25.38 -20.98 -29.83
C LEU A 171 26.16 -20.53 -31.08
N ARG A 172 25.74 -19.42 -31.72
CA ARG A 172 26.44 -18.84 -32.88
C ARG A 172 27.81 -18.26 -32.53
N SER A 173 28.01 -17.80 -31.30
CA SER A 173 29.28 -17.25 -30.82
C SER A 173 30.31 -18.32 -30.41
N GLY A 174 29.93 -19.61 -30.43
CA GLY A 174 30.82 -20.74 -30.20
C GLY A 174 31.14 -21.04 -28.73
N ILE A 175 30.39 -20.45 -27.79
CA ILE A 175 30.61 -20.61 -26.34
C ILE A 175 29.94 -21.90 -25.82
N ILE A 176 28.98 -22.48 -26.56
CA ILE A 176 28.17 -23.65 -26.15
C ILE A 176 28.10 -24.69 -27.29
N ASP A 177 28.32 -25.98 -26.99
CA ASP A 177 28.19 -27.08 -27.96
C ASP A 177 26.72 -27.53 -28.14
N THR A 178 26.38 -28.01 -29.34
CA THR A 178 25.01 -28.37 -29.78
C THR A 178 24.28 -29.38 -28.89
N ASN A 179 25.01 -30.16 -28.09
CA ASN A 179 24.43 -31.09 -27.11
C ASN A 179 23.99 -30.44 -25.79
N GLN A 180 24.45 -29.22 -25.47
CA GLN A 180 24.05 -28.47 -24.26
C GLN A 180 22.87 -27.53 -24.48
N ALA A 181 22.57 -27.16 -25.73
CA ALA A 181 21.51 -26.20 -26.07
C ALA A 181 20.10 -26.82 -26.18
N ARG A 182 19.96 -28.14 -26.07
CA ARG A 182 18.66 -28.86 -26.21
C ARG A 182 18.01 -29.26 -24.88
N MET A 183 18.55 -28.84 -23.73
CA MET A 183 17.97 -29.12 -22.40
C MET A 183 17.44 -27.87 -21.72
#